data_AF-A0A1Y4WBL4-F1
#
_entry.id   AF-A0A1Y4WBL4-F1
#
_cell.length_a   1.000
_cell.length_b   1.000
_cell.length_c   1.000
_cell.angle_alpha   90.00
_cell.angle_beta   90.00
_cell.angle_gamma   90.00
#
_symmetry.space_group_name_H-M   'P 1'
#
loop_
_entity.id
_entity.type
_entity.pdbx_description
1 polymer ?
#
loop_
_entity_poly.entity_id
_entity_poly.type
_entity_poly.pdbx_seq_one_letter_code
_entity_poly.pdbx_strand_id
1 'polypeptide(L)'
;MQEIFSLVLSFVLIIIFLWFTYSIANIIVTFFRCRKQDHSLQLCLNTGGLIFYVILTIIYLIAVMGGIIAVIYGIITSRSSFFHNGLNAAALLTVVYAYFLSTIVLVGRKNLMVGRMLIDYRKLKKVNFTYNNKVTFVYAQKDYSFPTRFVDKTKLRKMISR
;
A
#
# COMPACT_ATOMS: atom_id res chain seq x y z
N MET A 1 -17.31 22.89 -23.37
CA MET A 1 -16.44 21.71 -23.61
C MET A 1 -15.43 21.50 -22.49
N GLN A 2 -14.57 22.48 -22.16
CA GLN A 2 -13.56 22.34 -21.10
C GLN A 2 -14.15 22.12 -19.69
N GLU A 3 -15.26 22.79 -19.35
CA GLU A 3 -15.90 22.63 -18.03
C GLU A 3 -16.55 21.25 -17.83
N ILE A 4 -17.18 20.71 -18.88
CA ILE A 4 -17.74 19.36 -18.86
C ILE A 4 -16.60 18.34 -18.69
N PHE A 5 -15.48 18.55 -19.38
CA PHE A 5 -14.30 17.70 -19.26
C PHE A 5 -13.68 17.74 -17.85
N SER A 6 -13.54 18.92 -17.24
CA SER A 6 -12.98 19.05 -15.88
C SER A 6 -13.90 18.45 -14.82
N LEU A 7 -15.22 18.54 -15.00
CA LEU A 7 -16.21 17.93 -14.13
C LEU A 7 -16.14 16.40 -14.20
N VAL A 8 -16.11 15.83 -15.41
CA VAL A 8 -15.95 14.37 -15.60
C VAL A 8 -14.64 13.87 -15.01
N LEU A 9 -13.53 14.58 -15.23
CA LEU A 9 -12.22 14.23 -14.67
C LEU A 9 -12.24 14.23 -13.13
N SER A 10 -12.88 15.24 -12.53
CA SER A 10 -13.01 15.33 -11.07
C SER A 10 -13.84 14.19 -10.51
N PHE A 11 -14.91 13.80 -11.20
CA PHE A 11 -15.73 12.66 -10.79
C PHE A 11 -14.93 11.35 -10.84
N VAL A 12 -14.15 11.13 -11.90
CA VAL A 12 -13.25 9.98 -12.01
C VAL A 12 -12.22 9.97 -10.88
N LEU A 13 -11.63 11.12 -10.55
CA LEU A 13 -10.66 11.24 -9.45
C LEU A 13 -11.27 10.93 -8.08
N ILE A 14 -12.52 11.33 -7.84
CA ILE A 14 -13.25 10.96 -6.62
C ILE A 14 -13.43 9.45 -6.54
N ILE A 15 -13.84 8.80 -7.62
CA ILE A 15 -13.99 7.33 -7.67
C ILE A 15 -12.65 6.64 -7.38
N ILE A 16 -11.58 7.11 -8.01
CA ILE A 16 -10.22 6.60 -7.80
C ILE A 16 -9.82 6.76 -6.32
N PHE A 17 -10.02 7.95 -5.75
CA PHE A 17 -9.70 8.23 -4.36
C PHE A 17 -10.46 7.30 -3.40
N LEU A 18 -11.77 7.12 -3.61
CA LEU A 18 -12.61 6.22 -2.81
C LEU A 18 -12.13 4.76 -2.91
N TRP A 19 -11.86 4.29 -4.13
CA TRP A 19 -11.38 2.93 -4.38
C TRP A 19 -10.05 2.64 -3.68
N PHE A 20 -9.08 3.53 -3.80
CA PHE A 20 -7.77 3.34 -3.15
C PHE A 20 -7.85 3.50 -1.64
N THR A 21 -8.71 4.38 -1.13
CA THR A 21 -8.99 4.48 0.32
C THR A 21 -9.57 3.18 0.85
N TYR A 22 -10.53 2.58 0.13
CA TYR A 22 -11.06 1.26 0.46
C TYR A 22 -9.98 0.17 0.42
N SER A 23 -9.10 0.19 -0.58
CA SER A 23 -7.99 -0.76 -0.67
C SER A 23 -7.04 -0.64 0.52
N ILE A 24 -6.69 0.58 0.94
CA ILE A 24 -5.86 0.84 2.12
C ILE A 24 -6.54 0.30 3.38
N ALA A 25 -7.81 0.62 3.59
CA ALA A 25 -8.57 0.15 4.74
C ALA A 25 -8.63 -1.39 4.78
N ASN A 26 -8.85 -2.04 3.64
CA ASN A 26 -8.88 -3.50 3.55
C ASN A 26 -7.52 -4.13 3.89
N ILE A 27 -6.41 -3.56 3.41
CA ILE A 27 -5.07 -4.06 3.78
C ILE A 27 -4.82 -3.89 5.29
N ILE A 28 -5.25 -2.77 5.88
CA ILE A 28 -5.12 -2.53 7.32
C ILE A 28 -5.97 -3.54 8.11
N VAL A 29 -7.23 -3.74 7.74
CA VAL A 29 -8.14 -4.70 8.41
C VAL A 29 -7.59 -6.13 8.30
N THR A 30 -7.12 -6.54 7.12
CA THR A 30 -6.51 -7.85 6.94
C THR A 30 -5.23 -8.00 7.76
N PHE A 31 -4.40 -6.96 7.85
CA PHE A 31 -3.21 -6.93 8.72
C PHE A 31 -3.59 -7.17 10.19
N PHE A 32 -4.58 -6.44 10.70
CA PHE A 32 -5.06 -6.61 12.09
C PHE A 32 -5.65 -8.00 12.32
N ARG A 33 -6.47 -8.49 11.39
CA ARG A 33 -7.07 -9.84 11.49
C ARG A 33 -6.00 -10.92 11.49
N CYS A 34 -5.03 -10.85 10.59
CA CYS A 34 -3.94 -11.82 10.51
C CYS A 34 -3.06 -11.77 11.76
N ARG A 35 -2.73 -10.57 12.26
CA ARG A 35 -1.94 -10.41 13.49
C ARG A 35 -2.67 -10.93 14.74
N LYS A 36 -4.01 -10.87 14.76
CA LYS A 36 -4.84 -11.47 15.82
C LYS A 36 -4.87 -13.00 15.74
N GLN A 37 -4.80 -13.57 14.55
CA GLN A 37 -4.76 -15.03 14.35
C GLN A 37 -3.36 -15.61 14.61
N ASP A 38 -2.32 -14.89 14.19
CA ASP A 38 -0.92 -15.26 14.36
C ASP A 38 -0.12 -14.14 15.05
N HIS A 39 -0.01 -14.22 16.38
CA HIS A 39 0.80 -13.28 17.18
C HIS A 39 2.30 -13.29 16.82
N SER A 40 2.76 -14.29 16.06
CA SER A 40 4.14 -14.38 15.60
C SER A 40 4.47 -13.52 14.38
N LEU A 41 3.48 -12.91 13.74
CA LEU A 41 3.68 -12.06 12.57
C LEU A 41 4.43 -10.77 12.94
N GLN A 42 5.63 -10.61 12.39
CA GLN A 42 6.46 -9.43 12.56
C GLN A 42 6.67 -8.72 11.22
N LEU A 43 6.77 -7.40 11.24
CA LEU A 43 7.12 -6.60 10.07
C LEU A 43 8.53 -6.96 9.62
N CYS A 44 8.68 -7.47 8.39
CA CYS A 44 9.97 -7.84 7.82
C CYS A 44 10.60 -6.65 7.09
N LEU A 45 10.61 -5.48 7.74
CA LEU A 45 11.17 -4.26 7.16
C LEU A 45 12.62 -4.07 7.63
N ASN A 46 13.47 -3.57 6.73
CA ASN A 46 14.78 -3.05 7.11
C ASN A 46 14.62 -1.69 7.82
N THR A 47 15.60 -1.25 8.60
CA THR A 47 15.59 0.04 9.33
C THR A 47 15.28 1.22 8.41
N GLY A 48 15.90 1.27 7.22
CA GLY A 48 15.61 2.29 6.22
C GLY A 48 14.20 2.18 5.62
N GLY A 49 13.66 0.97 5.50
CA GLY A 49 12.27 0.75 5.07
C GLY A 49 11.28 1.23 6.11
N LEU A 50 11.53 0.97 7.39
CA LEU A 50 10.68 1.44 8.49
C LEU A 50 10.59 2.97 8.50
N ILE A 51 11.72 3.67 8.40
CA ILE A 51 11.76 5.14 8.34
C ILE A 51 10.99 5.64 7.11
N PHE A 52 11.21 5.03 5.95
CA PHE A 52 10.50 5.41 4.71
C PHE A 52 8.97 5.28 4.87
N TYR A 53 8.48 4.16 5.40
CA TYR A 53 7.05 3.96 5.60
C TYR A 53 6.46 4.93 6.62
N VAL A 54 7.19 5.28 7.70
CA VAL A 54 6.75 6.27 8.68
C VAL A 54 6.68 7.68 8.08
N ILE A 55 7.66 8.09 7.29
CA ILE A 55 7.62 9.39 6.61
C ILE A 55 6.47 9.42 5.61
N LEU A 56 6.30 8.33 4.84
CA LEU A 56 5.24 8.22 3.84
C LEU A 56 3.84 8.28 4.47
N THR A 57 3.63 7.65 5.63
CA THR A 57 2.34 7.73 6.35
C THR A 57 2.03 9.16 6.80
N ILE A 58 3.03 9.90 7.29
CA ILE A 58 2.86 11.31 7.71
C ILE A 58 2.50 12.19 6.51
N ILE A 59 3.22 12.06 5.40
CA ILE A 59 2.96 12.82 4.16
C ILE A 59 1.54 12.52 3.65
N TYR A 60 1.14 11.24 3.66
CA TYR A 60 -0.20 10.82 3.27
C TYR A 60 -1.28 11.48 4.13
N LEU A 61 -1.13 11.49 5.46
CA LEU A 61 -2.11 12.13 6.36
C LEU A 61 -2.23 13.63 6.11
N ILE A 62 -1.11 14.33 5.94
CA ILE A 62 -1.11 15.77 5.64
C ILE A 62 -1.82 16.04 4.31
N ALA A 63 -1.58 15.23 3.29
CA ALA A 63 -2.18 15.39 1.98
C ALA A 63 -3.68 15.10 1.94
N VAL A 64 -4.15 14.09 2.68
CA VAL A 64 -5.59 13.80 2.77
C VAL A 64 -6.30 14.91 3.53
N MET A 65 -5.76 15.33 4.68
CA MET A 65 -6.35 16.43 5.46
C MET A 65 -6.33 17.75 4.69
N GLY A 66 -5.20 18.10 4.09
CA GLY A 66 -5.06 19.30 3.27
C GLY A 66 -5.94 19.27 2.02
N GLY A 67 -6.06 18.11 1.37
CA GLY A 67 -6.95 17.91 0.22
C GLY A 67 -8.42 18.12 0.58
N ILE A 68 -8.88 17.58 1.71
CA ILE A 68 -10.25 17.77 2.20
C ILE A 68 -10.51 19.26 2.50
N ILE A 69 -9.59 19.93 3.21
CA ILE A 69 -9.71 21.37 3.53
C ILE A 69 -9.79 22.20 2.24
N ALA A 70 -8.92 21.92 1.26
CA ALA A 70 -8.89 22.64 -0.02
C ALA A 70 -10.18 22.42 -0.83
N VAL A 71 -10.76 21.21 -0.80
CA VAL A 71 -12.06 20.91 -1.42
C VAL A 71 -13.18 21.72 -0.75
N ILE A 72 -13.24 21.73 0.58
CA ILE A 72 -14.26 22.49 1.33
C ILE A 72 -14.12 24.00 1.05
N TYR A 73 -12.90 24.53 1.08
CA TYR A 73 -12.62 25.93 0.80
C TYR A 73 -12.97 26.32 -0.64
N GLY A 74 -12.71 25.43 -1.61
CA GLY A 74 -13.08 25.61 -3.01
C GLY A 74 -14.59 25.69 -3.22
N ILE A 75 -15.37 24.89 -2.48
CA ILE A 75 -16.84 24.92 -2.51
C ILE A 75 -17.37 26.23 -1.93
N ILE A 76 -16.90 26.64 -0.74
CA ILE A 76 -17.36 27.86 -0.06
C ILE A 76 -17.03 29.11 -0.90
N THR A 77 -15.83 29.17 -1.46
CA THR A 77 -15.35 30.34 -2.22
C THR A 77 -15.76 30.29 -3.70
N SER A 78 -16.49 29.25 -4.13
CA SER A 78 -16.83 28.99 -5.54
C SER A 78 -15.63 29.04 -6.51
N ARG A 79 -14.43 28.70 -6.01
CA ARG A 79 -13.19 28.66 -6.80
C ARG A 79 -12.89 27.24 -7.22
N SER A 80 -13.15 26.95 -8.49
CA SER A 80 -12.92 25.63 -9.11
C SER A 80 -11.45 25.18 -9.03
N SER A 81 -10.49 26.11 -9.10
CA SER A 81 -9.05 25.79 -9.05
C SER A 81 -8.61 25.13 -7.74
N PHE A 82 -9.08 25.63 -6.59
CA PHE A 82 -8.77 25.06 -5.28
C PHE A 82 -9.41 23.69 -5.09
N PHE A 83 -10.63 23.51 -5.61
CA PHE A 83 -11.32 22.23 -5.62
C PHE A 83 -10.54 21.16 -6.40
N HIS A 84 -10.17 21.45 -7.66
CA HIS A 84 -9.47 20.49 -8.51
C HIS A 84 -8.07 20.17 -7.98
N ASN A 85 -7.33 21.18 -7.49
CA ASN A 85 -5.99 20.97 -6.95
C ASN A 85 -6.00 20.15 -5.65
N GLY A 86 -6.94 20.43 -4.75
CA GLY A 86 -7.11 19.66 -3.51
C GLY A 86 -7.43 18.19 -3.78
N LEU A 87 -8.35 17.94 -4.72
CA LEU A 87 -8.74 16.60 -5.12
C LEU A 87 -7.60 15.84 -5.82
N ASN A 88 -6.88 16.49 -6.74
CA ASN A 88 -5.74 15.89 -7.44
C ASN A 88 -4.62 15.49 -6.47
N ALA A 89 -4.24 16.39 -5.56
CA ALA A 89 -3.19 16.13 -4.59
C ALA A 89 -3.55 14.95 -3.67
N ALA A 90 -4.79 14.93 -3.15
CA ALA A 90 -5.27 13.81 -2.34
C ALA A 90 -5.32 12.51 -3.15
N ALA A 91 -5.92 12.49 -4.34
CA ALA A 91 -6.05 11.29 -5.15
C ALA A 91 -4.70 10.66 -5.52
N LEU A 92 -3.75 11.46 -6.01
CA LEU A 92 -2.42 10.96 -6.39
C LEU A 92 -1.66 10.40 -5.19
N LEU A 93 -1.66 11.11 -4.06
CA LEU A 93 -0.94 10.63 -2.87
C LEU A 93 -1.58 9.38 -2.26
N THR A 94 -2.91 9.26 -2.30
CA THR A 94 -3.60 8.02 -1.89
C THR A 94 -3.22 6.83 -2.77
N VAL A 95 -3.11 7.03 -4.09
CA VAL A 95 -2.68 5.97 -5.03
C VAL A 95 -1.25 5.53 -4.73
N VAL A 96 -0.32 6.49 -4.59
CA VAL A 96 1.08 6.22 -4.29
C VAL A 96 1.21 5.48 -2.95
N TYR A 97 0.49 5.95 -1.93
CA TYR A 97 0.50 5.33 -0.62
C TYR A 97 -0.04 3.90 -0.65
N ALA A 98 -1.17 3.67 -1.32
CA ALA A 98 -1.76 2.34 -1.48
C ALA A 98 -0.81 1.36 -2.19
N TYR A 99 -0.11 1.83 -3.23
CA TYR A 99 0.89 1.03 -3.92
C TYR A 99 2.01 0.57 -2.97
N PHE A 100 2.62 1.49 -2.23
CA PHE A 100 3.68 1.12 -1.28
C PHE A 100 3.16 0.22 -0.16
N LEU A 101 1.99 0.49 0.39
CA LEU A 101 1.38 -0.31 1.45
C LEU A 101 1.12 -1.75 0.98
N SER A 102 0.74 -1.95 -0.28
CA SER A 102 0.57 -3.28 -0.87
C SER A 102 1.86 -4.11 -0.96
N THR A 103 3.03 -3.46 -0.88
CA THR A 103 4.34 -4.12 -0.92
C THR A 103 4.90 -4.47 0.47
N ILE A 104 4.18 -4.15 1.55
CA ILE A 104 4.60 -4.50 2.92
C ILE A 104 4.58 -6.02 3.08
N VAL A 105 5.64 -6.55 3.71
CA VAL A 105 5.79 -7.97 3.99
C VAL A 105 5.86 -8.20 5.49
N LEU A 106 5.04 -9.12 5.99
CA LEU A 106 5.10 -9.64 7.34
C LEU A 106 5.51 -11.10 7.32
N VAL A 107 6.34 -11.46 8.29
CA VAL A 107 6.92 -12.79 8.41
C VAL A 107 6.52 -13.32 9.79
N GLY A 108 5.76 -14.42 9.82
CA GLY A 108 5.41 -15.17 11.02
C GLY A 108 6.12 -16.53 11.06
N ARG A 109 5.81 -17.36 12.07
CA ARG A 109 6.42 -18.71 12.21
C ARG A 109 5.96 -19.71 11.15
N LYS A 110 4.70 -19.66 10.75
CA LYS A 110 4.08 -20.60 9.78
C LYS A 110 3.62 -19.91 8.50
N ASN A 111 3.34 -18.62 8.59
CA ASN A 111 2.74 -17.84 7.51
C ASN A 111 3.60 -16.62 7.17
N LEU A 112 3.64 -16.30 5.87
CA LEU A 112 4.16 -15.09 5.26
C LEU A 112 2.98 -14.27 4.74
N MET A 113 2.90 -12.99 5.09
CA MET A 113 1.91 -12.08 4.52
C MET A 113 2.60 -11.09 3.60
N VAL A 114 2.12 -10.98 2.36
CA VAL A 114 2.58 -10.00 1.38
C VAL A 114 1.39 -9.15 0.97
N GLY A 115 1.41 -7.87 1.35
CA GLY A 115 0.27 -6.97 1.18
C GLY A 115 -0.98 -7.51 1.88
N ARG A 116 -1.94 -8.00 1.09
CA ARG A 116 -3.20 -8.60 1.58
C ARG A 116 -3.20 -10.13 1.61
N MET A 117 -2.18 -10.78 1.07
CA MET A 117 -2.16 -12.22 0.83
C MET A 117 -1.40 -12.92 1.94
N LEU A 118 -2.08 -13.77 2.71
CA LEU A 118 -1.47 -14.64 3.71
C LEU A 118 -1.16 -16.01 3.08
N ILE A 119 0.08 -16.43 3.23
CA ILE A 119 0.68 -17.56 2.52
C ILE A 119 1.37 -18.46 3.53
N ASP A 120 1.01 -19.73 3.53
CA ASP A 120 1.68 -20.74 4.35
C ASP A 120 3.01 -21.16 3.70
N TYR A 121 4.10 -21.20 4.47
CA TYR A 121 5.42 -21.56 3.93
C TYR A 121 5.42 -22.96 3.30
N ARG A 122 4.63 -23.89 3.84
CA ARG A 122 4.55 -25.28 3.33
C ARG A 122 4.04 -25.38 1.91
N LYS A 123 3.30 -24.37 1.46
CA LYS A 123 2.68 -24.32 0.13
C LYS A 123 3.53 -23.53 -0.88
N LEU A 124 4.63 -22.93 -0.44
CA LEU A 124 5.57 -22.23 -1.31
C LEU A 124 6.41 -23.23 -2.10
N LYS A 125 6.52 -23.04 -3.41
CA LYS A 125 7.41 -23.81 -4.28
C LYS A 125 8.30 -22.86 -5.08
N LYS A 126 9.49 -23.32 -5.47
CA LYS A 126 10.43 -22.61 -6.35
C LYS A 126 10.73 -21.17 -5.89
N VAL A 127 11.14 -21.00 -4.64
CA VAL A 127 11.50 -19.67 -4.12
C VAL A 127 12.86 -19.26 -4.68
N ASN A 128 12.87 -18.24 -5.55
CA ASN A 128 14.10 -17.68 -6.10
C ASN A 128 14.35 -16.29 -5.52
N PHE A 129 15.52 -16.14 -4.90
CA PHE A 129 16.06 -14.83 -4.50
C PHE A 129 16.86 -14.28 -5.68
N THR A 130 16.21 -13.58 -6.60
CA THR A 130 16.91 -12.96 -7.73
C THR A 130 17.82 -11.83 -7.21
N TYR A 131 19.03 -11.71 -7.77
CA TYR A 131 19.97 -10.63 -7.45
C TYR A 131 19.37 -9.22 -7.68
N ASN A 132 18.36 -9.09 -8.54
CA ASN A 132 17.64 -7.85 -8.88
C ASN A 132 16.62 -7.38 -7.83
N ASN A 133 16.87 -7.58 -6.53
CA ASN A 133 16.02 -7.10 -5.45
C ASN A 133 14.54 -7.54 -5.56
N LYS A 134 14.28 -8.75 -6.05
CA LYS A 134 12.94 -9.34 -6.14
C LYS A 134 12.97 -10.77 -5.61
N VAL A 135 11.94 -11.14 -4.86
CA VAL A 135 11.69 -12.53 -4.46
C VAL A 135 10.53 -13.04 -5.29
N THR A 136 10.74 -14.17 -5.95
CA THR A 136 9.72 -14.86 -6.73
C THR A 136 9.42 -16.19 -6.09
N PHE A 137 8.14 -16.55 -6.01
CA PHE A 137 7.70 -17.84 -5.50
C PHE A 137 6.43 -18.29 -6.22
N VAL A 138 6.27 -19.60 -6.36
CA VAL A 138 5.05 -20.20 -6.89
C VAL A 138 4.13 -20.49 -5.72
N TYR A 139 2.89 -20.02 -5.79
CA TYR A 139 1.82 -20.39 -4.88
C TYR A 139 0.55 -20.68 -5.67
N ALA A 140 -0.11 -21.81 -5.39
CA ALA A 140 -1.33 -22.24 -6.09
C ALA A 140 -1.21 -22.19 -7.64
N GLN A 141 -0.08 -22.65 -8.18
CA GLN A 141 0.24 -22.64 -9.63
C GLN A 141 0.34 -21.25 -10.27
N LYS A 142 0.38 -20.17 -9.49
CA LYS A 142 0.67 -18.81 -9.96
C LYS A 142 2.02 -18.33 -9.45
N ASP A 143 2.74 -17.63 -10.32
CA ASP A 143 3.99 -16.96 -9.98
C ASP A 143 3.70 -15.63 -9.29
N TYR A 144 4.20 -15.48 -8.07
CA TYR A 144 4.14 -14.24 -7.32
C TYR A 144 5.53 -13.65 -7.22
N SER A 145 5.62 -12.33 -7.37
CA SER A 145 6.86 -11.59 -7.21
C SER A 145 6.63 -10.37 -6.33
N PHE A 146 7.51 -10.14 -5.35
CA PHE A 146 7.51 -8.91 -4.59
C PHE A 146 8.91 -8.29 -4.52
N PRO A 147 9.00 -6.94 -4.51
CA PRO A 147 10.27 -6.25 -4.37
C PRO A 147 10.82 -6.39 -2.94
N THR A 148 12.13 -6.60 -2.81
CA THR A 148 12.83 -6.69 -1.51
C THR A 148 13.54 -5.40 -1.10
N ARG A 149 13.24 -4.27 -1.77
CA ARG A 149 13.91 -2.98 -1.53
C ARG A 149 13.82 -2.52 -0.06
N PHE A 150 12.66 -2.69 0.56
CA PHE A 150 12.42 -2.29 1.95
C PHE A 150 12.32 -3.48 2.91
N VAL A 151 12.64 -4.69 2.42
CA VAL A 151 12.50 -5.94 3.17
C VAL A 151 13.85 -6.36 3.72
N ASP A 152 13.88 -6.79 4.99
CA ASP A 152 15.08 -7.38 5.57
C ASP A 152 15.31 -8.79 4.98
N LYS A 153 16.20 -8.86 3.98
CA LYS A 153 16.52 -10.10 3.26
C LYS A 153 17.06 -11.19 4.19
N THR A 154 17.75 -10.82 5.27
CA THR A 154 18.35 -11.80 6.19
C THR A 154 17.28 -12.50 7.00
N LYS A 155 16.34 -11.73 7.57
CA LYS A 155 15.18 -12.26 8.30
C LYS A 155 14.26 -13.05 7.40
N LEU A 156 14.00 -12.56 6.18
CA LEU A 156 13.14 -13.25 5.23
C LEU A 156 13.72 -14.62 4.84
N ARG A 157 15.02 -14.68 4.49
CA ARG A 157 15.66 -15.95 4.11
C ARG A 157 15.66 -16.95 5.26
N LYS A 158 15.98 -16.51 6.48
CA LYS A 158 16.00 -17.36 7.67
C LYS A 158 14.65 -18.00 7.99
N MET A 159 13.55 -17.32 7.66
CA MET A 159 12.20 -17.80 7.97
C MET A 159 11.62 -18.67 6.85
N ILE A 160 12.00 -18.42 5.59
CA ILE A 160 11.59 -19.27 4.46
C ILE A 160 12.39 -20.58 4.42
N SER A 161 13.65 -20.57 4.83
CA SER A 161 14.51 -21.76 4.82
C SER A 161 14.32 -22.70 6.02
N ARG A 162 13.34 -22.43 6.88
CA ARG A 162 13.11 -23.15 8.14
C ARG A 162 11.88 -24.03 8.00
#